data_AF-W7ARD5-F1
#
_entry.id   AF-W7ARD5-F1
#
_cell.length_a   1.000
_cell.length_b   1.000
_cell.length_c   1.000
_cell.angle_alpha   90.00
_cell.angle_beta   90.00
_cell.angle_gamma   90.00
#
_symmetry.space_group_name_H-M   'P 1'
#
loop_
_entity.id
_entity.type
_entity.pdbx_description
1 polymer ?
#
loop_
_entity_poly.entity_id
_entity_poly.type
_entity_poly.pdbx_seq_one_letter_code
_entity_poly.pdbx_strand_id
1 'polypeptide(L)'
;MKGLMGDSSDNIPGIPGVGEKTALKLLHQYGGTVESVLEHAGEISGKKLQEKVMDNKDLALLSKELATINTDSPVEVKLSDTNYSGFQTEKVVPFLKEMDFKSILKKYRG
;
A
#
# COMPACT_ATOMS: atom_id res chain seq x y z
N MET A 1 10.34 2.27 -5.83
CA MET A 1 9.37 2.43 -6.94
C MET A 1 8.12 3.18 -6.51
N LYS A 2 7.30 2.62 -5.61
CA LYS A 2 6.04 3.24 -5.14
C LYS A 2 6.20 4.64 -4.53
N GLY A 3 7.31 4.92 -3.87
CA GLY A 3 7.61 6.29 -3.40
C GLY A 3 7.64 7.35 -4.51
N LEU A 4 8.02 7.00 -5.74
CA LEU A 4 8.07 7.96 -6.87
C LEU A 4 6.76 7.98 -7.67
N MET A 5 6.17 6.83 -7.96
CA MET A 5 4.98 6.74 -8.83
C MET A 5 3.65 6.69 -8.09
N GLY A 6 3.67 6.48 -6.77
CA GLY A 6 2.48 6.25 -5.97
C GLY A 6 1.88 4.85 -6.10
N ASP A 7 0.75 4.68 -5.44
CA ASP A 7 -0.15 3.52 -5.52
C ASP A 7 -1.59 3.98 -5.35
N SER A 8 -2.38 3.97 -6.43
CA SER A 8 -3.78 4.38 -6.36
C SER A 8 -4.66 3.39 -5.60
N SER A 9 -4.27 2.11 -5.51
CA SER A 9 -5.04 1.10 -4.77
C SER A 9 -4.93 1.35 -3.26
N ASP A 10 -3.76 1.78 -2.81
CA ASP A 10 -3.43 2.01 -1.39
C ASP A 10 -3.48 3.50 -1.01
N ASN A 11 -4.03 4.36 -1.87
CA ASN A 11 -4.09 5.82 -1.69
C ASN A 11 -2.73 6.49 -1.46
N ILE A 12 -1.65 5.92 -2.02
CA ILE A 12 -0.30 6.48 -1.94
C ILE A 12 -0.11 7.46 -3.10
N PRO A 13 0.15 8.74 -2.85
CA PRO A 13 0.12 9.79 -3.87
C PRO A 13 1.29 9.72 -4.87
N GLY A 14 2.52 9.50 -4.41
CA GLY A 14 3.72 9.61 -5.24
C GLY A 14 3.97 11.03 -5.77
N ILE A 15 4.86 11.17 -6.77
CA ILE A 15 5.14 12.46 -7.42
C ILE A 15 4.14 12.68 -8.57
N PRO A 16 3.38 13.80 -8.59
CA PRO A 16 2.40 14.08 -9.63
C PRO A 16 2.94 14.03 -11.07
N GLY A 17 2.42 13.08 -11.85
CA GLY A 17 2.81 12.87 -13.24
C GLY A 17 4.17 12.20 -13.44
N VAL A 18 4.71 11.55 -12.41
CA VAL A 18 5.72 10.51 -12.53
C VAL A 18 5.00 9.16 -12.52
N GLY A 19 4.89 8.52 -13.68
CA GLY A 19 4.33 7.17 -13.79
C GLY A 19 5.39 6.08 -13.60
N GLU A 20 4.94 4.82 -13.63
CA GLU A 20 5.77 3.62 -13.46
C GLU A 20 7.05 3.63 -14.32
N LYS A 21 6.90 3.87 -15.63
CA LYS A 21 8.04 3.89 -16.57
C LYS A 21 9.09 4.93 -16.22
N THR A 22 8.65 6.11 -15.80
CA THR A 22 9.53 7.21 -15.41
C THR A 22 10.21 6.90 -14.08
N ALA A 23 9.46 6.40 -13.09
CA ALA A 23 10.01 5.99 -11.81
C ALA A 23 11.08 4.89 -11.96
N LEU A 24 10.81 3.85 -12.76
CA LEU A 24 11.79 2.80 -13.08
C LEU A 24 13.05 3.37 -13.72
N LYS A 25 12.91 4.24 -14.73
CA LYS A 25 14.06 4.87 -15.38
C LYS A 25 14.92 5.65 -14.40
N LEU A 26 14.31 6.47 -13.56
CA LEU A 26 15.02 7.27 -12.55
C LEU A 26 15.74 6.37 -11.54
N LEU A 27 15.06 5.33 -11.03
CA LEU A 27 15.68 4.39 -10.10
C LEU A 27 16.85 3.65 -10.73
N HIS A 28 16.74 3.19 -11.98
CA HIS A 28 17.88 2.56 -12.66
C HIS A 28 19.05 3.52 -12.89
N GLN A 29 18.76 4.79 -13.16
CA GLN A 29 19.78 5.79 -13.46
C GLN A 29 20.49 6.30 -12.20
N TYR A 30 19.79 6.41 -11.07
CA TYR A 30 20.29 7.03 -9.84
C TYR A 30 20.22 6.06 -8.64
N GLY A 31 20.79 4.86 -8.78
CA GLY A 31 21.13 4.01 -7.62
C GLY A 31 19.99 3.21 -6.96
N GLY A 32 18.80 3.15 -7.56
CA GLY A 32 17.75 2.20 -7.19
C GLY A 32 16.89 2.57 -5.98
N THR A 33 17.21 3.66 -5.28
CA THR A 33 16.47 4.14 -4.09
C THR A 33 15.77 5.47 -4.38
N VAL A 34 14.73 5.78 -3.61
CA VAL A 34 14.04 7.08 -3.74
C VAL A 34 14.99 8.20 -3.32
N GLU A 35 15.71 8.02 -2.22
CA GLU A 35 16.66 8.99 -1.68
C GLU A 35 17.72 9.38 -2.71
N SER A 36 18.34 8.39 -3.36
CA SER A 36 19.40 8.67 -4.35
C SER A 36 18.87 9.42 -5.57
N VAL A 37 17.63 9.14 -6.00
CA VAL A 37 16.95 9.93 -7.04
C VAL A 37 16.71 11.38 -6.59
N LEU A 38 16.33 11.61 -5.32
CA LEU A 38 16.08 12.96 -4.80
C LEU A 38 17.37 13.76 -4.57
N GLU A 39 18.48 13.09 -4.21
CA GLU A 39 19.82 13.67 -4.10
C GLU A 39 20.31 14.15 -5.47
N HIS A 40 20.15 13.32 -6.51
CA HIS A 40 20.52 13.65 -7.89
C HIS A 40 19.40 14.37 -8.66
N ALA A 41 18.38 14.90 -7.97
CA ALA A 41 17.25 15.56 -8.61
C ALA A 41 17.68 16.71 -9.53
N GLY A 42 18.79 17.39 -9.22
CA GLY A 42 19.39 18.45 -10.02
C GLY A 42 19.96 17.99 -11.37
N GLU A 43 20.24 16.71 -11.55
CA GLU A 43 20.85 16.13 -12.75
C GLU A 43 19.82 15.46 -13.67
N ILE A 44 18.54 15.46 -13.26
CA ILE A 44 17.47 14.82 -14.01
C ILE A 44 17.28 15.52 -15.37
N SER A 45 17.42 14.72 -16.43
CA SER A 45 17.17 15.18 -17.79
C SER A 45 15.72 15.62 -17.98
N GLY A 46 15.52 16.84 -18.49
CA GLY A 46 14.19 17.38 -18.78
C GLY A 46 13.69 18.28 -17.66
N LYS A 47 13.70 19.60 -17.93
CA LYS A 47 13.39 20.67 -16.97
C LYS A 47 12.08 20.44 -16.19
N LYS A 48 11.01 20.04 -16.87
CA LYS A 48 9.70 19.79 -16.23
C LYS A 48 9.72 18.60 -15.26
N LEU A 49 10.49 17.55 -15.56
CA LEU A 49 10.57 16.38 -14.68
C LEU A 49 11.46 16.70 -13.46
N GLN A 50 12.55 17.41 -13.71
CA GLN A 50 13.44 17.93 -12.68
C GLN A 50 12.67 18.78 -11.66
N GLU A 51 11.93 19.79 -12.12
CA GLU A 51 11.09 20.66 -11.28
C GLU A 51 10.10 19.83 -10.45
N LYS A 52 9.36 18.90 -11.08
CA LYS A 52 8.43 18.02 -10.36
C LYS A 52 9.10 17.23 -9.24
N VAL A 53 10.26 16.64 -9.50
CA VAL A 53 10.96 15.84 -8.49
C VAL A 53 11.51 16.72 -7.37
N MET A 54 12.00 17.92 -7.69
CA MET A 54 12.48 18.89 -6.69
C MET A 54 11.35 19.46 -5.82
N ASP A 55 10.20 19.79 -6.41
CA ASP A 55 9.07 20.39 -5.72
C ASP A 55 8.29 19.38 -4.85
N ASN A 56 8.45 18.07 -5.12
CA ASN A 56 7.70 17.00 -4.46
C ASN A 56 8.61 16.01 -3.71
N LYS A 57 9.80 16.45 -3.26
CA LYS A 57 10.74 15.61 -2.50
C LYS A 57 10.08 15.00 -1.25
N ASP A 58 9.44 15.84 -0.44
CA ASP A 58 8.80 15.40 0.80
C ASP A 58 7.66 14.42 0.53
N LEU A 59 6.90 14.66 -0.54
CA LEU A 59 5.82 13.77 -0.95
C LEU A 59 6.33 12.40 -1.40
N ALA A 60 7.48 12.37 -2.07
CA ALA A 60 8.13 11.12 -2.48
C ALA A 60 8.66 10.31 -1.29
N LEU A 61 9.23 10.99 -0.29
CA LEU A 61 9.68 10.38 0.96
C LEU A 61 8.49 9.85 1.78
N LEU A 62 7.44 10.65 1.94
CA LEU A 62 6.20 10.21 2.59
C LEU A 62 5.59 9.01 1.87
N SER A 63 5.53 9.04 0.54
CA SER A 63 5.00 7.92 -0.25
C SER A 63 5.85 6.66 -0.11
N LYS A 64 7.17 6.80 0.07
CA LYS A 64 8.05 5.66 0.38
C LYS A 64 7.73 5.10 1.76
N GLU A 65 7.59 5.96 2.77
CA GLU A 65 7.27 5.56 4.14
C GLU A 65 5.94 4.79 4.19
N LEU A 66 4.89 5.35 3.59
CA LEU A 66 3.57 4.71 3.51
C LEU A 66 3.59 3.36 2.77
N ALA A 67 4.43 3.23 1.75
CA ALA A 67 4.59 1.99 1.00
C ALA A 67 5.48 0.95 1.72
N THR A 68 6.16 1.33 2.80
CA THR A 68 7.09 0.45 3.51
C THR A 68 6.32 -0.37 4.54
N ILE A 69 6.42 -1.70 4.44
CA ILE A 69 5.82 -2.61 5.41
C ILE A 69 6.54 -2.44 6.75
N ASN A 70 5.81 -2.10 7.80
CA ASN A 70 6.33 -2.09 9.16
C ASN A 70 6.43 -3.52 9.70
N THR A 71 7.65 -4.05 9.76
CA THR A 71 7.94 -5.39 10.28
C THR A 71 8.09 -5.45 11.80
N ASP A 72 8.15 -4.29 12.47
CA ASP A 72 8.34 -4.17 13.92
C ASP A 72 7.01 -3.91 14.65
N SER A 73 5.88 -4.16 13.97
CA SER A 73 4.55 -4.01 14.55
C SER A 73 4.38 -4.97 15.75
N PRO A 74 3.85 -4.50 16.90
CA PRO A 74 3.71 -5.29 18.12
C PRO A 74 2.56 -6.30 18.02
N VAL A 75 2.71 -7.31 17.15
CA VAL A 75 1.73 -8.39 16.99
C VAL A 75 1.92 -9.40 18.12
N GLU A 76 0.98 -9.42 19.06
CA GLU A 76 1.02 -10.33 20.21
C GLU A 76 0.42 -11.72 19.92
N VAL A 77 -0.34 -11.84 18.82
CA VAL A 77 -1.05 -13.06 18.42
C VAL A 77 -0.05 -14.13 17.96
N LYS A 78 -0.16 -15.33 18.52
CA LYS A 78 0.62 -16.50 18.12
C LYS A 78 -0.20 -17.39 17.18
N LEU A 79 0.50 -18.24 16.42
CA LEU A 79 -0.15 -19.23 15.57
C LEU A 79 -1.08 -20.16 16.37
N SER A 80 -0.72 -20.49 17.62
CA SER A 80 -1.57 -21.29 18.53
C SER A 80 -2.94 -20.66 18.78
N ASP A 81 -3.03 -19.34 18.73
CA ASP A 81 -4.24 -18.57 19.02
C ASP A 81 -5.19 -18.53 17.82
N THR A 82 -4.71 -18.95 16.64
CA THR A 82 -5.48 -18.98 15.38
C THR A 82 -6.23 -20.30 15.14
N ASN A 83 -6.23 -21.21 16.12
CA ASN A 83 -6.96 -22.47 16.01
C ASN A 83 -8.46 -22.24 15.88
N TYR A 84 -9.05 -22.74 14.80
CA TYR A 84 -10.48 -22.61 14.54
C TYR A 84 -11.29 -23.71 15.24
N SER A 85 -12.11 -23.33 16.21
CA SER A 85 -12.94 -24.24 17.01
C SER A 85 -14.40 -24.34 16.54
N GLY A 86 -14.73 -23.84 15.34
CA GLY A 86 -16.11 -23.71 14.89
C GLY A 86 -16.80 -22.42 15.36
N PHE A 87 -17.96 -22.12 14.76
CA PHE A 87 -18.78 -20.96 15.12
C PHE A 87 -19.99 -21.36 15.98
N GLN A 88 -20.50 -20.41 16.76
CA GLN A 88 -21.72 -20.57 17.57
C GLN A 88 -22.96 -20.30 16.71
N THR A 89 -23.61 -21.35 16.22
CA THR A 89 -24.77 -21.26 15.30
C THR A 89 -25.89 -20.39 15.86
N GLU A 90 -26.14 -20.49 17.16
CA GLU A 90 -27.12 -19.70 17.91
C GLU A 90 -26.85 -18.19 17.91
N LYS A 91 -25.59 -17.77 17.70
CA LYS A 91 -25.20 -16.36 17.55
C LYS A 91 -25.11 -15.93 16.09
N VAL A 92 -24.59 -16.79 15.23
CA VAL A 92 -24.33 -16.48 13.82
C VAL A 92 -25.63 -16.42 13.01
N VAL A 93 -26.58 -17.34 13.22
CA VAL A 93 -27.82 -17.38 12.43
C VAL A 93 -28.70 -16.14 12.62
N PRO A 94 -28.91 -15.61 13.85
CA PRO A 94 -29.60 -14.33 14.04
C PRO A 94 -28.91 -13.15 13.33
N PHE A 95 -27.59 -13.02 13.48
CA PHE A 95 -26.82 -11.95 12.84
C PHE A 95 -26.93 -11.99 11.31
N LEU A 96 -26.79 -13.18 10.71
CA LEU A 96 -26.94 -13.35 9.26
C LEU A 96 -28.35 -13.04 8.75
N LYS A 97 -29.40 -13.25 9.57
CA LYS A 97 -30.78 -12.84 9.24
C LYS A 97 -30.94 -11.33 9.28
N GLU A 98 -30.38 -10.67 10.29
CA GLU A 98 -30.40 -9.21 10.41
C GLU A 98 -29.69 -8.53 9.23
N MET A 99 -28.56 -9.10 8.79
CA MET A 99 -27.81 -8.65 7.61
C MET A 99 -28.41 -9.12 6.28
N ASP A 100 -29.56 -9.81 6.31
CA ASP A 100 -30.28 -10.32 5.12
C ASP A 100 -29.45 -11.25 4.20
N PHE A 101 -28.45 -11.94 4.75
CA PHE A 101 -27.55 -12.86 4.01
C PHE A 101 -28.20 -14.22 3.72
N LYS A 102 -29.22 -14.22 2.87
CA LYS A 102 -30.08 -15.37 2.53
C LYS A 102 -29.33 -16.57 1.93
N SER A 103 -28.33 -16.35 1.09
CA SER A 103 -27.52 -17.41 0.45
C SER A 103 -26.63 -18.15 1.44
N ILE A 104 -26.07 -17.41 2.41
CA ILE A 104 -25.21 -17.93 3.47
C ILE A 104 -26.06 -18.71 4.47
N LEU A 105 -27.21 -18.16 4.88
CA LEU A 105 -28.17 -18.82 5.76
C LEU A 105 -28.63 -20.19 5.22
N LYS A 106 -28.80 -20.34 3.90
CA LYS A 106 -29.19 -21.61 3.27
C LYS A 106 -28.12 -22.70 3.42
N LYS A 107 -26.84 -22.35 3.59
CA LYS A 107 -25.76 -23.31 3.83
C LYS A 107 -25.69 -23.79 5.29
N TYR A 108 -26.27 -23.03 6.21
CA TYR A 108 -26.23 -23.30 7.66
C TYR A 108 -27.57 -23.75 8.24
N ARG A 109 -28.66 -23.59 7.49
CA ARG A 109 -29.92 -24.30 7.70
C ARG A 109 -29.81 -25.62 6.93
N GLY A 110 -29.52 -26.71 7.65
CA GLY A 110 -29.84 -28.05 7.12
C GLY A 110 -31.30 -28.12 6.71
#